data_AF-A0A3M6TXT5-F1
#
_entry.id   AF-A0A3M6TXT5-F1
#
_cell.length_a   1.000
_cell.length_b   1.000
_cell.length_c   1.000
_cell.angle_alpha   90.00
_cell.angle_beta   90.00
_cell.angle_gamma   90.00
#
_symmetry.space_group_name_H-M   'P 1'
#
loop_
_entity.id
_entity.type
_entity.pdbx_description
1 polymer ?
#
loop_
_entity_poly.entity_id
_entity_poly.type
_entity_poly.pdbx_seq_one_letter_code
_entity_poly.pdbx_strand_id
1 'polypeptide(L)'
;MVLLERGMEQLRDNVKNVNEDCLGDTDLRTLLKTQVENLHAVSHFKNETFTSLQYAQDFGTISKESLKRTTKWDAKYFTLEKSYYPVPNSSVELRDVDLMKPPPADNFDPNIEAAMKELVNRYRPAVYSSTPLCTRVTFQEDV
;
A
#
# COMPACT_ATOMS: atom_id res chain seq x y z
N MET A 1 -10.51 19.29 -7.35
CA MET A 1 -11.02 19.57 -5.99
C MET A 1 -11.93 18.46 -5.49
N VAL A 2 -12.88 18.00 -6.31
CA VAL A 2 -13.83 16.89 -6.04
C VAL A 2 -13.21 15.65 -5.36
N LEU A 3 -12.06 15.16 -5.82
CA LEU A 3 -11.41 13.96 -5.23
C LEU A 3 -10.94 14.18 -3.79
N LEU A 4 -10.47 15.40 -3.47
CA LEU A 4 -10.01 15.72 -2.11
C LEU A 4 -11.21 15.81 -1.16
N GLU A 5 -12.29 16.43 -1.60
CA GLU A 5 -13.53 16.56 -0.80
C GLU A 5 -14.12 15.18 -0.50
N ARG A 6 -14.24 14.32 -1.51
CA ARG A 6 -14.69 12.93 -1.34
C ARG A 6 -13.77 12.12 -0.42
N GLY A 7 -12.45 12.28 -0.56
CA GLY A 7 -11.49 11.62 0.33
C GLY A 7 -11.62 12.08 1.78
N MET A 8 -11.88 13.37 2.00
CA MET A 8 -12.10 13.94 3.35
C MET A 8 -13.40 13.46 3.98
N GLU A 9 -14.47 13.28 3.19
CA GLU A 9 -15.72 12.68 3.65
C GLU A 9 -15.52 11.23 4.08
N GLN A 10 -14.85 10.44 3.23
CA GLN A 10 -14.55 9.05 3.55
C GLN A 10 -13.67 8.92 4.80
N LEU A 11 -12.67 9.81 4.97
CA LEU A 11 -11.85 9.84 6.18
C LEU A 11 -12.67 10.16 7.42
N ARG A 12 -13.59 11.14 7.34
CA ARG A 12 -14.51 11.46 8.44
C ARG A 12 -15.33 10.25 8.85
N ASP A 13 -15.94 9.56 7.88
CA ASP A 13 -16.80 8.41 8.16
C ASP A 13 -16.00 7.25 8.78
N ASN A 14 -14.77 7.01 8.30
CA ASN A 14 -13.89 6.02 8.89
C ASN A 14 -13.52 6.36 10.34
N VAL A 15 -13.23 7.63 10.64
CA VAL A 15 -12.93 8.06 12.01
C VAL A 15 -14.17 7.93 12.90
N LYS A 16 -15.37 8.31 12.43
CA LYS A 16 -16.64 8.08 13.15
C LYS A 16 -16.81 6.62 13.55
N ASN A 17 -16.55 5.72 12.60
CA ASN A 17 -16.71 4.28 12.82
C ASN A 17 -15.71 3.70 13.83
N VAL A 18 -14.55 4.33 14.00
CA VAL A 18 -13.51 3.87 14.95
C VAL A 18 -13.66 4.54 16.32
N ASN A 19 -13.84 5.86 16.34
CA ASN A 19 -14.06 6.64 17.55
C ASN A 19 -14.71 7.99 17.20
N GLU A 20 -15.98 8.17 17.56
CA GLU A 20 -16.75 9.38 17.28
C GLU A 20 -16.20 10.61 18.03
N ASP A 21 -15.64 10.41 19.23
CA ASP A 21 -15.13 11.49 20.08
C ASP A 21 -13.91 12.20 19.46
N CYS A 22 -13.17 11.52 18.57
CA CYS A 22 -12.01 12.09 17.88
C CYS A 22 -12.35 13.24 16.93
N LEU A 23 -13.62 13.38 16.51
CA LEU A 23 -14.05 14.36 15.51
C LEU A 23 -14.40 15.72 16.10
N GLY A 24 -14.66 15.80 17.42
CA GLY A 24 -14.95 17.06 18.09
C GLY A 24 -13.73 17.97 18.19
N ASP A 25 -12.56 17.38 18.48
CA ASP A 25 -11.35 18.13 18.81
C ASP A 25 -10.31 18.20 17.67
N THR A 26 -10.42 17.35 16.65
CA THR A 26 -9.34 17.19 15.64
C THR A 26 -9.73 17.74 14.27
N ASP A 27 -9.03 18.76 13.79
CA ASP A 27 -9.08 19.15 12.38
C ASP A 27 -8.37 18.12 11.50
N LEU A 28 -9.16 17.24 10.87
CA LEU A 28 -8.68 16.19 9.98
C LEU A 28 -7.83 16.72 8.81
N ARG A 29 -8.06 17.96 8.38
CA ARG A 29 -7.29 18.55 7.28
C ARG A 29 -5.87 18.87 7.74
N THR A 30 -5.75 19.41 8.95
CA THR A 30 -4.45 19.66 9.58
C THR A 30 -3.74 18.33 9.85
N LEU A 31 -4.44 17.33 10.37
CA LEU A 31 -3.86 15.99 10.61
C LEU A 31 -3.32 15.37 9.31
N LEU A 32 -4.12 15.36 8.24
CA LEU A 32 -3.70 14.81 6.94
C LEU A 32 -2.50 15.57 6.38
N LYS A 33 -2.49 16.90 6.49
CA LYS A 33 -1.37 17.73 6.05
C LYS A 33 -0.09 17.37 6.81
N THR A 34 -0.15 17.25 8.13
CA THR A 34 1.01 16.84 8.95
C THR A 34 1.53 15.46 8.55
N GLN A 35 0.64 14.49 8.29
CA GLN A 35 1.05 13.16 7.81
C GLN A 35 1.77 13.23 6.46
N VAL A 36 1.22 13.98 5.49
CA VAL A 36 1.82 14.14 4.16
C VAL A 36 3.17 14.87 4.24
N GLU A 37 3.27 15.93 5.05
CA GLU A 37 4.52 16.67 5.25
C GLU A 37 5.63 15.78 5.86
N ASN A 38 5.26 14.94 6.83
CA ASN A 38 6.20 13.98 7.43
C ASN A 38 6.70 12.96 6.39
N LEU A 39 5.80 12.37 5.61
CA LEU A 39 6.17 11.41 4.56
C LEU A 39 7.00 12.06 3.44
N HIS A 40 6.68 13.31 3.11
CA HIS A 40 7.42 14.11 2.14
C HIS A 40 8.86 14.39 2.62
N ALA A 41 9.04 14.78 3.88
CA ALA A 41 10.36 14.97 4.48
C ALA A 41 11.21 13.69 4.47
N VAL A 42 10.60 12.54 4.76
CA VAL A 42 11.28 11.23 4.68
C VAL A 42 11.69 10.89 3.26
N SER A 43 10.91 11.28 2.26
CA SER A 43 11.30 11.14 0.85
C SER A 43 12.51 12.01 0.56
N HIS A 44 12.48 13.30 0.89
CA HIS A 44 13.58 14.23 0.65
C HIS A 44 14.87 13.91 1.41
N PHE A 45 14.80 13.21 2.53
CA PHE A 45 15.98 12.74 3.24
C PHE A 45 16.78 11.70 2.45
N LYS A 46 16.10 10.88 1.61
CA LYS A 46 16.75 9.77 0.89
C LYS A 46 17.47 10.20 -0.38
N ASN A 47 16.96 11.20 -1.10
CA ASN A 47 17.67 11.82 -2.23
C ASN A 47 17.43 13.33 -2.21
N GLU A 48 18.48 14.11 -2.46
CA GLU A 48 18.40 15.58 -2.43
C GLU A 48 17.70 16.17 -3.67
N THR A 49 17.72 15.44 -4.80
CA THR A 49 17.09 15.85 -6.07
C THR A 49 16.34 14.69 -6.71
N PHE A 50 15.11 14.93 -7.15
CA PHE A 50 14.25 13.93 -7.81
C PHE A 50 13.74 14.43 -9.14
N THR A 51 13.56 13.50 -10.08
CA THR A 51 12.54 13.66 -11.10
C THR A 51 11.15 13.45 -10.49
N SER A 52 10.10 14.06 -11.05
CA SER A 52 8.73 13.91 -10.53
C SER A 52 8.28 12.45 -10.44
N LEU A 53 8.76 11.59 -11.35
CA LEU A 53 8.46 10.16 -11.34
C LEU A 53 9.11 9.43 -10.16
N GLN A 54 10.40 9.70 -9.90
CA GLN A 54 11.11 9.10 -8.77
C GLN A 54 10.50 9.53 -7.44
N TYR A 55 10.17 10.82 -7.31
CA TYR A 55 9.46 11.31 -6.14
C TYR A 55 8.14 10.57 -5.92
N ALA A 56 7.32 10.40 -6.96
CA ALA A 56 6.04 9.69 -6.84
C ALA A 56 6.22 8.22 -6.42
N GLN A 57 7.22 7.53 -6.97
CA GLN A 57 7.54 6.14 -6.62
C GLN A 57 8.04 6.00 -5.17
N ASP A 58 8.95 6.87 -4.76
CA ASP A 58 9.54 6.87 -3.42
C ASP A 58 8.49 7.25 -2.37
N PHE A 59 7.73 8.32 -2.62
CA PHE A 59 6.66 8.75 -1.73
C PHE A 59 5.60 7.66 -1.55
N GLY A 60 5.18 6.99 -2.63
CA GLY A 60 4.25 5.87 -2.57
C GLY A 60 4.80 4.68 -1.76
N THR A 61 6.07 4.35 -1.97
CA THR A 61 6.75 3.27 -1.23
C THR A 61 6.86 3.60 0.26
N ILE A 62 7.27 4.82 0.59
CA ILE A 62 7.38 5.29 1.98
C ILE A 62 6.01 5.30 2.65
N SER A 63 4.98 5.79 1.97
CA SER A 63 3.60 5.80 2.49
C SER A 63 3.13 4.38 2.84
N LYS A 64 3.38 3.41 1.95
CA LYS A 64 3.03 2.00 2.16
C LYS A 64 3.78 1.38 3.33
N GLU A 65 5.09 1.55 3.39
CA GLU A 65 5.91 0.96 4.47
C GLU A 65 5.67 1.65 5.81
N SER A 66 5.37 2.95 5.84
CA SER A 66 4.95 3.66 7.04
C SER A 66 3.62 3.16 7.57
N LEU A 67 2.66 2.87 6.68
CA LEU A 67 1.37 2.29 7.09
C LEU A 67 1.55 0.91 7.72
N LYS A 68 2.39 0.04 7.13
CA LYS A 68 2.69 -1.27 7.73
C LYS A 68 3.21 -1.15 9.17
N ARG A 69 4.04 -0.15 9.47
CA ARG A 69 4.58 0.03 10.84
C ARG A 69 3.51 0.41 11.87
N THR A 70 2.41 1.03 11.46
CA THR A 70 1.37 1.53 12.37
C THR A 70 0.14 0.63 12.44
N THR A 71 -0.02 -0.28 11.48
CA THR A 71 -1.12 -1.25 11.44
C THR A 71 -0.64 -2.65 11.72
N LYS A 72 -1.45 -3.50 12.36
CA LYS A 72 -1.20 -4.94 12.32
C LYS A 72 -1.24 -5.38 10.86
N TRP A 73 -0.13 -5.89 10.37
CA TRP A 73 0.01 -6.36 8.99
C TRP A 73 0.56 -7.78 9.02
N ASP A 74 0.31 -8.50 7.94
CA ASP A 74 0.76 -9.87 7.77
C ASP A 74 1.47 -9.99 6.42
N ALA A 75 2.60 -10.69 6.42
CA ALA A 75 3.46 -10.85 5.28
C ALA A 75 3.25 -12.24 4.67
N LYS A 76 2.79 -12.26 3.42
CA LYS A 76 2.64 -13.51 2.66
C LYS A 76 3.83 -13.68 1.75
N TYR A 77 4.72 -14.61 2.09
CA TYR A 77 5.90 -14.91 1.32
C TYR A 77 5.68 -16.12 0.41
N PHE A 78 6.23 -16.02 -0.79
CA PHE A 78 6.34 -17.14 -1.72
C PHE A 78 7.64 -17.88 -1.44
N THR A 79 7.58 -18.92 -0.60
CA THR A 79 8.73 -19.79 -0.40
C THR A 79 8.63 -20.97 -1.36
N LEU A 80 9.63 -21.12 -2.23
CA LEU A 80 9.84 -22.37 -2.95
C LEU A 80 10.09 -23.50 -1.94
N GLU A 81 9.68 -24.72 -2.28
CA GLU A 81 9.93 -25.91 -1.45
C GLU A 81 11.43 -26.11 -1.14
N LYS A 82 12.31 -25.61 -2.01
CA LYS A 82 13.78 -25.62 -1.86
C LYS A 82 14.37 -24.28 -1.41
N SER A 83 13.58 -23.36 -0.85
CA SER A 83 14.12 -22.06 -0.45
C SER A 83 15.11 -22.20 0.71
N TYR A 84 16.08 -21.31 0.79
CA TYR A 84 17.07 -21.28 1.89
C TYR A 84 16.42 -21.07 3.26
N TYR A 85 15.23 -20.46 3.31
CA TYR A 85 14.51 -20.21 4.54
C TYR A 85 13.66 -21.43 4.93
N PRO A 86 13.59 -21.75 6.24
CA PRO A 86 12.74 -22.84 6.73
C PRO A 86 11.28 -22.53 6.40
N VAL A 87 10.55 -23.54 5.94
CA VAL A 87 9.11 -23.42 5.64
C VAL A 87 8.36 -23.20 6.97
N PRO A 88 7.64 -22.07 7.13
CA PRO A 88 6.81 -21.84 8.32
C PRO A 88 5.74 -22.92 8.48
N ASN A 89 5.42 -23.26 9.73
CA ASN A 89 4.40 -24.26 10.06
C ASN A 89 2.99 -23.85 9.58
N SER A 90 2.75 -22.56 9.36
CA SER A 90 1.55 -22.00 8.73
C SER A 90 1.81 -21.78 7.24
N SER A 91 1.38 -22.74 6.42
CA SER A 91 1.28 -22.56 4.97
C SER A 91 -0.18 -22.64 4.54
N VAL A 92 -0.60 -21.78 3.62
CA VAL A 92 -1.93 -21.80 3.03
C VAL A 92 -1.75 -21.84 1.51
N GLU A 93 -2.63 -22.55 0.83
CA GLU A 93 -2.64 -22.59 -0.63
C GLU A 93 -2.96 -21.19 -1.16
N LEU A 94 -2.37 -20.78 -2.28
CA LEU A 94 -2.57 -19.43 -2.83
C LEU A 94 -4.05 -19.08 -3.06
N ARG A 95 -4.87 -20.07 -3.44
CA ARG A 95 -6.32 -19.92 -3.64
C ARG A 95 -7.09 -19.58 -2.36
N ASP A 96 -6.55 -19.94 -1.21
CA ASP A 96 -7.20 -19.80 0.10
C ASP A 96 -6.67 -18.54 0.84
N VAL A 97 -5.81 -17.76 0.19
CA VAL A 97 -5.38 -16.45 0.65
C VAL A 97 -6.50 -15.45 0.42
N ASP A 98 -7.11 -14.97 1.51
CA ASP A 98 -8.01 -13.82 1.45
C ASP A 98 -7.29 -12.63 0.82
N LEU A 99 -7.77 -12.24 -0.36
CA LEU A 99 -7.34 -11.04 -1.07
C LEU A 99 -8.18 -9.87 -0.59
N MET A 100 -7.53 -8.72 -0.38
CA MET A 100 -8.22 -7.46 -0.12
C MET A 100 -9.29 -7.24 -1.21
N LYS A 101 -10.52 -6.96 -0.80
CA LYS A 101 -11.57 -6.57 -1.75
C LYS A 101 -11.07 -5.33 -2.49
N PRO A 102 -11.01 -5.36 -3.84
CA PRO A 102 -10.66 -4.18 -4.57
C PRO A 102 -11.65 -3.06 -4.20
N PRO A 103 -11.18 -1.81 -4.05
CA PRO A 103 -12.08 -0.69 -3.86
C PRO A 103 -13.11 -0.66 -5.00
N PRO A 104 -14.34 -0.15 -4.75
CA PRO A 104 -15.35 -0.03 -5.78
C PRO A 104 -14.75 0.65 -7.01
N ALA A 105 -14.93 0.04 -8.18
CA ALA A 105 -14.50 0.64 -9.43
C ALA A 105 -15.33 1.90 -9.66
N ASP A 106 -14.81 3.05 -9.25
CA ASP A 106 -15.26 4.32 -9.83
C ASP A 106 -14.93 4.30 -11.32
N ASN A 107 -15.76 4.94 -12.13
CA ASN A 107 -15.52 5.15 -13.55
C ASN A 107 -14.27 6.03 -13.73
N PHE A 108 -13.09 5.40 -13.76
CA PHE A 108 -11.86 6.05 -14.16
C PHE A 108 -11.86 6.26 -15.67
N ASP A 109 -11.29 7.38 -16.12
CA ASP A 109 -11.09 7.62 -17.55
C ASP A 109 -10.23 6.48 -18.14
N PRO A 110 -10.68 5.79 -19.20
CA PRO A 110 -9.98 4.67 -19.80
C PRO A 110 -8.54 5.01 -20.24
N ASN A 111 -8.28 6.25 -20.63
CA ASN A 111 -6.95 6.70 -21.00
C ASN A 111 -6.04 6.85 -19.78
N ILE A 112 -6.58 7.32 -18.66
CA ILE A 112 -5.82 7.42 -17.40
C ILE A 112 -5.52 6.01 -16.87
N GLU A 113 -6.49 5.10 -16.92
CA GLU A 113 -6.29 3.70 -16.53
C GLU A 113 -5.23 3.02 -17.42
N ALA A 114 -5.30 3.22 -18.73
CA ALA A 114 -4.31 2.68 -19.68
C ALA A 114 -2.90 3.22 -19.40
N ALA A 115 -2.77 4.53 -19.18
CA ALA A 115 -1.48 5.15 -18.84
C ALA A 115 -0.94 4.63 -17.49
N MET A 116 -1.79 4.48 -16.48
CA MET A 116 -1.41 3.89 -15.19
C MET A 116 -0.94 2.43 -15.35
N LYS A 117 -1.66 1.62 -16.13
CA LYS A 117 -1.26 0.24 -16.44
C LYS A 117 0.06 0.18 -17.20
N GLU A 118 0.28 1.08 -18.15
CA GLU A 118 1.53 1.17 -18.90
C GLU A 118 2.70 1.52 -17.97
N LEU A 119 2.52 2.51 -17.08
CA LEU A 119 3.53 2.88 -16.09
C LEU A 119 3.82 1.73 -15.12
N VAL A 120 2.79 1.06 -14.61
CA VAL A 120 2.93 -0.11 -13.74
C VAL A 120 3.67 -1.24 -14.46
N ASN A 121 3.40 -1.48 -15.74
CA ASN A 121 4.08 -2.53 -16.50
C ASN A 121 5.52 -2.15 -16.82
N ARG A 122 5.78 -0.89 -17.19
CA ARG A 122 7.11 -0.39 -17.55
C ARG A 122 8.06 -0.31 -16.36
N TYR A 123 7.53 0.09 -15.20
CA TYR A 123 8.30 0.30 -13.98
C TYR A 123 8.01 -0.72 -12.89
N ARG A 124 7.36 -1.85 -13.23
CA ARG A 124 7.17 -2.94 -12.26
C ARG A 124 8.55 -3.30 -11.72
N PRO A 125 8.79 -3.25 -10.39
CA PRO A 125 9.99 -3.85 -9.83
C PRO A 125 10.02 -5.29 -10.33
N ALA A 126 11.11 -5.70 -10.96
CA ALA A 126 11.25 -7.06 -11.47
C ALA A 126 11.10 -8.04 -10.31
N VAL A 127 9.89 -8.57 -10.13
CA VAL A 127 9.68 -9.74 -9.30
C VAL A 127 10.18 -10.90 -10.14
N TYR A 128 11.39 -11.38 -9.83
CA TYR A 128 11.89 -12.61 -10.41
C TYR A 128 10.93 -13.75 -10.04
N SER A 129 10.12 -14.20 -10.99
CA SER A 129 9.55 -15.54 -10.96
C SER A 129 9.80 -16.23 -12.29
N SER A 130 11.00 -16.78 -12.44
CA SER A 130 11.28 -17.76 -13.48
C SER A 130 10.77 -19.12 -13.03
N THR A 131 9.44 -19.33 -13.07
CA THR A 131 8.72 -20.62 -13.28
C THR A 131 7.29 -20.58 -12.67
N PRO A 132 6.30 -21.23 -13.31
CA PRO A 132 4.89 -21.27 -12.85
C PRO A 132 4.64 -22.29 -11.72
N LEU A 133 5.64 -22.57 -10.88
CA LEU A 133 5.66 -23.74 -10.00
C LEU A 133 5.33 -23.43 -8.52
N CYS A 134 4.69 -22.29 -8.25
CA CYS A 134 4.39 -21.88 -6.89
C CYS A 134 2.92 -22.14 -6.53
N THR A 135 2.67 -23.19 -5.75
CA THR A 135 1.33 -23.61 -5.28
C THR A 135 1.02 -23.17 -3.83
N ARG A 136 2.03 -22.76 -3.05
CA ARG A 136 1.89 -22.47 -1.61
C ARG A 136 2.48 -21.13 -1.20
N VAL A 137 1.81 -20.50 -0.24
CA VAL A 137 2.16 -19.22 0.38
C VAL A 137 2.35 -19.43 1.87
N THR A 138 3.38 -18.82 2.44
CA THR A 138 3.73 -18.95 3.86
C THR A 138 3.53 -17.61 4.57
N PHE A 139 3.17 -17.70 5.85
CA PHE A 139 2.85 -16.55 6.69
C PHE A 139 4.00 -16.29 7.65
N GLN A 140 4.37 -15.03 7.78
CA GLN A 140 5.27 -14.59 8.83
C GLN A 140 4.64 -13.38 9.53
N GLU A 141 4.17 -13.61 10.75
CA GLU A 141 3.79 -12.54 11.67
C GLU A 141 5.06 -12.03 12.34
N ASP A 142 5.46 -10.79 12.05
CA ASP A 142 6.43 -10.08 12.88
C ASP A 142 5.66 -9.54 14.10
N VAL A 143 5.94 -10.11 15.28
CA VAL A 143 5.36 -9.73 16.59
C VAL A 143 5.91 -8.39 17.08
#